data_AF-A0A931XNL8-F1
#
_entry.id   AF-A0A931XNL8-F1
#
_cell.length_a   1.000
_cell.length_b   1.000
_cell.length_c   1.000
_cell.angle_alpha   90.00
_cell.angle_beta   90.00
_cell.angle_gamma   90.00
#
_symmetry.space_group_name_H-M   'P 1'
#
loop_
_entity.id
_entity.type
_entity.pdbx_description
1 polymer ?
#
loop_
_entity_poly.entity_id
_entity_poly.type
_entity_poly.pdbx_seq_one_letter_code
_entity_poly.pdbx_strand_id
1 'polypeptide(L)'
;MLLISDPEVRQVLNMADCIGAMERAFAEEAKGIAVNRPRTRYKVPPDLDKPGYMANIIPGAVPSSGVAALRYDSTIVQERVVAGSKRMDFPSPTKRSWGFVLLFSLETGEPLSLIHDFSLSAIRVGATTGVAHRALSKKESKVIGLFGSGNEARRNLEAICLVRDIESVKVYSTTREHRERFAEEMTEILNVEVQPVSSPEAVIKGSDIVM
;
A
#
# COMPACT_ATOMS: atom_id res chain seq x y z
N MET A 1 -11.81 -10.60 22.44
CA MET A 1 -10.84 -10.02 21.49
C MET A 1 -10.36 -11.10 20.53
N LEU A 2 -10.51 -10.89 19.22
CA LEU A 2 -10.05 -11.81 18.18
C LEU A 2 -8.57 -11.61 17.86
N LEU A 3 -7.87 -12.69 17.49
CA LEU A 3 -6.54 -12.62 16.91
C LEU A 3 -6.64 -13.04 15.44
N ILE A 4 -6.30 -12.13 14.52
CA ILE A 4 -6.43 -12.38 13.08
C ILE A 4 -5.03 -12.39 12.46
N SER A 5 -4.62 -13.56 11.98
CA SER A 5 -3.34 -13.82 11.36
C SER A 5 -3.26 -13.33 9.91
N ASP A 6 -2.05 -13.21 9.35
CA ASP A 6 -1.88 -12.79 7.95
C ASP A 6 -2.58 -13.70 6.92
N PRO A 7 -2.58 -15.05 7.07
CA PRO A 7 -3.38 -15.92 6.20
C PRO A 7 -4.88 -15.62 6.25
N GLU A 8 -5.44 -15.40 7.44
CA GLU A 8 -6.86 -15.06 7.59
C GLU A 8 -7.19 -13.72 6.96
N VAL A 9 -6.31 -12.71 7.16
CA VAL A 9 -6.42 -11.40 6.50
C VAL A 9 -6.51 -11.55 4.98
N ARG A 10 -5.64 -12.38 4.38
CA ARG A 10 -5.64 -12.60 2.91
C ARG A 10 -6.90 -13.30 2.40
N GLN A 11 -7.54 -14.12 3.22
CA GLN A 11 -8.75 -14.84 2.83
C GLN A 11 -9.99 -13.93 2.82
N VAL A 12 -10.02 -12.91 3.68
CA VAL A 12 -11.22 -12.07 3.87
C VAL A 12 -11.13 -10.71 3.18
N LEU A 13 -9.92 -10.18 2.96
CA LEU A 13 -9.76 -8.88 2.33
C LEU A 13 -9.87 -8.97 0.80
N ASN A 14 -10.78 -8.17 0.24
CA ASN A 14 -10.87 -7.91 -1.18
C ASN A 14 -10.68 -6.43 -1.47
N MET A 15 -10.08 -6.13 -2.63
CA MET A 15 -9.68 -4.76 -2.98
C MET A 15 -10.88 -3.81 -3.13
N ALA A 16 -12.01 -4.29 -3.67
CA ALA A 16 -13.21 -3.47 -3.87
C ALA A 16 -13.78 -2.95 -2.54
N ASP A 17 -13.92 -3.82 -1.54
CA ASP A 17 -14.39 -3.44 -0.20
C ASP A 17 -13.39 -2.50 0.49
N CYS A 18 -12.08 -2.75 0.31
CA CYS A 18 -11.06 -1.85 0.83
C CYS A 18 -11.15 -0.44 0.21
N ILE A 19 -11.39 -0.33 -1.10
CA ILE A 19 -11.61 0.97 -1.77
C ILE A 19 -12.83 1.66 -1.14
N GLY A 20 -13.95 0.96 -0.99
CA GLY A 20 -15.15 1.52 -0.37
C GLY A 20 -14.95 1.94 1.09
N ALA A 21 -14.18 1.17 1.87
CA ALA A 21 -13.84 1.53 3.25
C ALA A 21 -12.95 2.78 3.32
N MET A 22 -11.93 2.87 2.45
CA MET A 22 -11.06 4.05 2.37
C MET A 22 -11.85 5.30 1.92
N GLU A 23 -12.76 5.16 0.95
CA GLU A 23 -13.59 6.27 0.48
C GLU A 23 -14.48 6.84 1.60
N ARG A 24 -15.11 5.96 2.40
CA ARG A 24 -15.87 6.38 3.60
C ARG A 24 -14.98 7.09 4.61
N ALA A 25 -13.80 6.53 4.91
CA ALA A 25 -12.87 7.12 5.87
C ALA A 25 -12.43 8.53 5.46
N PHE A 26 -12.02 8.72 4.20
CA PHE A 26 -11.64 10.05 3.69
C PHE A 26 -12.82 11.02 3.65
N ALA A 27 -14.01 10.56 3.28
CA ALA A 27 -15.21 11.40 3.26
C ALA A 27 -15.59 11.90 4.67
N GLU A 28 -15.40 11.10 5.71
CA GLU A 28 -15.63 11.51 7.09
C GLU A 28 -14.50 12.37 7.66
N GLU A 29 -13.25 12.09 7.29
CA GLU A 29 -12.10 12.93 7.67
C GLU A 29 -12.27 14.34 7.10
N ALA A 30 -12.70 14.46 5.84
CA ALA A 30 -12.98 15.75 5.21
C ALA A 30 -14.11 16.54 5.90
N LYS A 31 -15.03 15.85 6.61
CA LYS A 31 -16.09 16.45 7.42
C LYS A 31 -15.67 16.75 8.86
N GLY A 32 -14.44 16.39 9.25
CA GLY A 32 -13.94 16.51 10.62
C GLY A 32 -14.54 15.50 11.60
N ILE A 33 -15.14 14.41 11.10
CA ILE A 33 -15.81 13.38 11.91
C ILE A 33 -14.86 12.21 12.20
N ALA A 34 -14.16 11.71 11.17
CA ALA A 34 -13.12 10.71 11.37
C ALA A 34 -11.86 11.36 11.96
N VAL A 35 -11.16 10.59 12.78
CA VAL A 35 -9.92 11.02 13.44
C VAL A 35 -8.73 10.38 12.75
N ASN A 36 -7.79 11.21 12.32
CA ASN A 36 -6.48 10.80 11.85
C ASN A 36 -5.44 11.64 12.58
N ARG A 37 -4.57 11.00 13.36
CA ARG A 37 -3.53 11.71 14.12
C ARG A 37 -2.17 11.54 13.46
N PRO A 38 -1.29 12.56 13.54
CA PRO A 38 0.08 12.42 13.07
C PRO A 38 0.74 11.17 13.65
N ARG A 39 1.39 10.43 12.77
CA ARG A 39 2.17 9.25 13.13
C ARG A 39 3.27 9.63 14.13
N THR A 40 3.29 8.96 15.27
CA THR A 40 4.43 9.01 16.19
C THR A 40 5.45 7.98 15.75
N ARG A 41 6.71 8.40 15.62
CA ARG A 41 7.82 7.54 15.22
C ARG A 41 8.91 7.60 16.28
N TYR A 42 9.41 6.44 16.67
CA TYR A 42 10.63 6.35 17.47
C TYR A 42 11.63 5.44 16.78
N LYS A 43 12.90 5.67 17.10
CA LYS A 43 14.02 4.90 16.59
C LYS A 43 14.87 4.45 17.77
N VAL A 44 15.29 3.19 17.74
CA VAL A 44 16.50 2.78 18.44
C VAL A 44 17.63 3.06 17.44
N PRO A 45 18.52 4.05 17.73
CA PRO A 45 19.53 4.48 16.78
C PRO A 45 20.34 3.30 16.25
N PRO A 46 20.60 3.22 14.93
CA PRO A 46 21.62 2.30 14.43
C PRO A 46 22.97 2.72 15.01
N ASP A 47 23.78 1.75 15.40
CA ASP A 47 25.23 1.96 15.48
C ASP A 47 25.75 1.98 14.03
N LEU A 48 26.82 2.70 13.70
CA LEU A 48 27.31 2.78 12.31
C LEU A 48 27.56 1.38 11.70
N ASP A 49 27.89 0.41 12.56
CA ASP A 49 28.15 -0.99 12.20
C ASP A 49 26.96 -1.94 12.42
N LYS A 50 25.83 -1.49 12.99
CA LYS A 50 24.70 -2.36 13.35
C LYS A 50 23.35 -1.81 12.89
N PRO A 51 22.48 -2.65 12.31
CA PRO A 51 21.11 -2.26 12.03
C PRO A 51 20.39 -1.76 13.30
N GLY A 52 19.71 -0.62 13.19
CA GLY A 52 18.83 -0.08 14.21
C GLY A 52 17.39 -0.56 14.04
N TYR A 53 16.52 -0.03 14.88
CA TYR A 53 15.09 -0.34 14.87
C TYR A 53 14.28 0.94 14.71
N MET A 54 13.21 0.89 13.93
CA MET A 54 12.25 1.97 13.82
C MET A 54 10.85 1.40 13.98
N ALA A 55 10.02 2.10 14.74
CA ALA A 55 8.60 1.80 14.85
C ALA A 55 7.74 3.05 14.70
N ASN A 56 6.52 2.82 14.23
CA ASN A 56 5.50 3.81 13.98
C ASN A 56 4.24 3.44 14.76
N ILE A 57 3.62 4.44 15.36
CA ILE A 57 2.33 4.34 16.05
C ILE A 57 1.37 5.28 15.33
N ILE A 58 0.27 4.74 14.84
CA ILE A 58 -0.67 5.43 13.96
C ILE A 58 -2.09 5.25 14.53
N PRO A 59 -2.60 6.23 15.30
CA PRO A 59 -3.95 6.20 15.83
C PRO A 59 -4.95 6.83 14.87
N GLY A 60 -6.13 6.23 14.76
CA GLY A 60 -7.26 6.80 14.04
C GLY A 60 -8.61 6.21 14.47
N ALA A 61 -9.70 6.81 14.01
CA ALA A 61 -11.05 6.31 14.23
C ALA A 61 -11.98 6.71 13.08
N VAL A 62 -12.88 5.82 12.69
CA VAL A 62 -13.87 6.06 11.63
C VAL A 62 -15.26 5.76 12.21
N PRO A 63 -16.01 6.79 12.65
CA PRO A 63 -17.29 6.61 13.32
C PRO A 63 -18.31 5.74 12.57
N SER A 64 -18.46 5.85 11.24
CA SER A 64 -19.39 4.95 10.52
C SER A 64 -18.99 3.48 10.52
N SER A 65 -17.71 3.18 10.75
CA SER A 65 -17.23 1.80 10.90
C SER A 65 -17.39 1.28 12.33
N GLY A 66 -17.82 2.13 13.27
CA GLY A 66 -18.00 1.78 14.69
C GLY A 66 -16.69 1.51 15.44
N VAL A 67 -15.53 1.79 14.84
CA VAL A 67 -14.23 1.39 15.39
C VAL A 67 -13.20 2.53 15.45
N ALA A 68 -12.42 2.50 16.53
CA ALA A 68 -11.11 3.13 16.61
C ALA A 68 -10.01 2.09 16.34
N ALA A 69 -8.87 2.54 15.83
CA ALA A 69 -7.74 1.69 15.48
C ALA A 69 -6.42 2.29 15.96
N LEU A 70 -5.54 1.42 16.46
CA LEU A 70 -4.13 1.71 16.67
C LEU A 70 -3.30 0.78 15.79
N ARG A 71 -2.68 1.33 14.75
CA ARG A 71 -1.72 0.58 13.94
C ARG A 71 -0.32 0.79 14.49
N TYR A 72 0.37 -0.32 14.73
CA TYR A 72 1.78 -0.36 15.07
C TYR A 72 2.52 -1.06 13.94
N ASP A 73 3.54 -0.43 13.38
CA ASP A 73 4.44 -1.08 12.43
C ASP A 73 5.89 -0.84 12.80
N SER A 74 6.74 -1.81 12.48
CA SER A 74 8.14 -1.78 12.82
C SER A 74 9.01 -2.40 11.74
N THR A 75 10.24 -1.90 11.66
CA THR A 75 11.22 -2.32 10.68
C THR A 75 12.62 -2.18 11.23
N ILE A 76 13.50 -3.06 10.76
CA ILE A 76 14.94 -2.90 10.91
C ILE A 76 15.40 -1.85 9.91
N VAL A 77 16.27 -0.93 10.36
CA VAL A 77 16.78 0.17 9.54
C VAL A 77 18.30 0.21 9.60
N GLN A 78 18.95 0.55 8.49
CA GLN A 78 20.39 0.79 8.47
C GLN A 78 20.67 2.01 7.60
N GLU A 79 21.51 2.94 8.08
CA GLU A 79 21.98 4.02 7.23
C GLU A 79 23.10 3.51 6.31
N ARG A 80 22.98 3.76 5.01
CA ARG A 80 24.01 3.49 4.01
C ARG A 80 24.33 4.76 3.24
N VAL A 81 25.59 4.95 2.88
CA VAL A 81 25.99 5.99 1.94
C VAL A 81 26.05 5.37 0.55
N VAL A 82 25.18 5.81 -0.36
CA VAL A 82 25.14 5.35 -1.74
C VAL A 82 25.36 6.56 -2.64
N ALA A 83 26.41 6.52 -3.46
CA ALA A 83 26.80 7.63 -4.34
C ALA A 83 26.89 8.98 -3.60
N GLY A 84 27.51 8.99 -2.41
CA GLY A 84 27.70 10.18 -1.58
C GLY A 84 26.46 10.67 -0.82
N SER A 85 25.29 10.04 -1.01
CA SER A 85 24.05 10.40 -0.30
C SER A 85 23.71 9.40 0.80
N LYS A 86 23.38 9.89 1.99
CA LYS A 86 22.81 9.05 3.06
C LYS A 86 21.43 8.54 2.63
N ARG A 87 21.25 7.23 2.65
CA ARG A 87 20.00 6.53 2.38
C ARG A 87 19.67 5.62 3.56
N MET A 88 18.39 5.55 3.89
CA MET A 88 17.88 4.56 4.83
C MET A 88 17.60 3.28 4.05
N ASP A 89 18.26 2.21 4.45
CA ASP A 89 18.04 0.86 3.96
C ASP A 89 17.21 0.07 4.99
N PHE A 90 16.53 -0.97 4.52
CA PHE A 90 15.62 -1.78 5.31
C PHE A 90 16.02 -3.27 5.25
N PRO A 91 17.13 -3.67 5.91
CA PRO A 91 17.74 -4.98 5.76
C PRO A 91 16.98 -6.08 6.55
N SER A 92 15.65 -6.08 6.51
CA SER A 92 14.82 -7.05 7.24
C SER A 92 15.29 -8.49 6.95
N PRO A 93 15.77 -9.24 7.95
CA PRO A 93 16.28 -10.61 7.74
C PRO A 93 15.23 -11.54 7.13
N THR A 94 13.95 -11.25 7.37
CA THR A 94 12.81 -12.05 6.90
C THR A 94 12.14 -11.44 5.66
N LYS A 95 12.66 -10.33 5.12
CA LYS A 95 12.04 -9.54 4.02
C LYS A 95 10.56 -9.20 4.29
N ARG A 96 10.20 -9.03 5.56
CA ARG A 96 8.85 -8.63 6.01
C ARG A 96 8.91 -7.35 6.83
N SER A 97 7.85 -6.56 6.72
CA SER A 97 7.50 -5.52 7.68
C SER A 97 6.61 -6.14 8.74
N TRP A 98 6.85 -5.82 10.01
CA TRP A 98 6.10 -6.40 11.13
C TRP A 98 5.20 -5.36 11.72
N GLY A 99 3.92 -5.67 11.85
CA GLY A 99 2.97 -4.76 12.44
C GLY A 99 1.66 -5.45 12.79
N PHE A 100 0.86 -4.74 13.57
CA PHE A 100 -0.49 -5.13 13.91
C PHE A 100 -1.40 -3.91 13.96
N VAL A 101 -2.70 -4.17 13.82
CA VAL A 101 -3.77 -3.21 14.05
C VAL A 101 -4.59 -3.70 15.23
N LEU A 102 -4.67 -2.88 16.29
CA LEU A 102 -5.57 -3.12 17.41
C LEU A 102 -6.85 -2.32 17.17
N LEU A 103 -8.00 -3.00 17.16
CA LEU A 103 -9.32 -2.38 16.99
C LEU A 103 -10.04 -2.25 18.33
N PHE A 104 -10.77 -1.16 18.49
CA PHE A 104 -11.60 -0.87 19.65
C PHE A 104 -13.01 -0.49 19.21
N SER A 105 -14.02 -0.91 19.96
CA SER A 105 -15.40 -0.48 19.77
C SER A 105 -15.54 0.99 20.20
N LEU A 106 -16.13 1.82 19.34
CA LEU A 106 -16.48 3.19 19.72
C LEU A 106 -17.72 3.27 20.62
N GLU A 107 -18.51 2.20 20.67
CA GLU A 107 -19.71 2.12 21.51
C GLU A 107 -19.36 1.71 22.95
N THR A 108 -18.54 0.67 23.10
CA THR A 108 -18.26 0.05 24.41
C THR A 108 -16.86 0.35 24.93
N GLY A 109 -15.94 0.83 24.09
CA GLY A 109 -14.53 1.03 24.43
C GLY A 109 -13.71 -0.25 24.52
N GLU A 110 -14.31 -1.42 24.27
CA GLU A 110 -13.63 -2.70 24.42
C GLU A 110 -12.65 -2.99 23.28
N PRO A 111 -11.53 -3.70 23.54
CA PRO A 111 -10.64 -4.17 22.49
C PRO A 111 -11.28 -5.33 21.72
N LEU A 112 -11.52 -5.11 20.42
CA LEU A 112 -12.21 -6.04 19.54
C LEU A 112 -11.26 -7.08 18.94
N SER A 113 -10.12 -6.65 18.39
CA SER A 113 -9.20 -7.55 17.69
C SER A 113 -7.78 -7.04 17.58
N LEU A 114 -6.81 -7.95 17.51
CA LEU A 114 -5.45 -7.72 17.08
C LEU A 114 -5.23 -8.38 15.70
N ILE A 115 -4.93 -7.58 14.68
CA ILE A 115 -4.89 -8.01 13.28
C ILE A 115 -3.47 -7.88 12.74
N HIS A 116 -2.94 -8.90 12.08
CA HIS A 116 -1.62 -8.84 11.45
C HIS A 116 -1.61 -7.85 10.26
N ASP A 117 -0.64 -6.94 10.23
CA ASP A 117 -0.65 -5.80 9.30
C ASP A 117 0.05 -6.05 7.95
N PHE A 118 0.76 -7.16 7.77
CA PHE A 118 1.63 -7.33 6.59
C PHE A 118 0.88 -7.25 5.25
N SER A 119 -0.11 -8.10 5.01
CA SER A 119 -0.91 -8.04 3.77
C SER A 119 -1.89 -6.86 3.78
N LEU A 120 -2.41 -6.51 4.96
CA LEU A 120 -3.32 -5.39 5.17
C LEU A 120 -2.68 -4.05 4.75
N SER A 121 -1.40 -3.85 5.06
CA SER A 121 -0.67 -2.63 4.71
C SER A 121 -0.58 -2.43 3.21
N ALA A 122 -0.36 -3.49 2.43
CA ALA A 122 -0.23 -3.39 0.98
C ALA A 122 -1.60 -3.11 0.33
N ILE A 123 -2.64 -3.84 0.72
CA ILE A 123 -3.98 -3.68 0.12
C ILE A 123 -4.60 -2.32 0.44
N ARG A 124 -4.41 -1.78 1.66
CA ARG A 124 -4.93 -0.45 2.01
C ARG A 124 -4.22 0.68 1.25
N VAL A 125 -2.94 0.52 0.90
CA VAL A 125 -2.22 1.47 0.04
C VAL A 125 -2.80 1.44 -1.36
N GLY A 126 -2.95 0.25 -1.95
CA GLY A 126 -3.63 0.07 -3.23
C GLY A 126 -5.05 0.66 -3.23
N ALA A 127 -5.84 0.39 -2.19
CA ALA A 127 -7.18 0.93 -2.06
C ALA A 127 -7.21 2.47 -2.01
N THR A 128 -6.25 3.10 -1.33
CA THR A 128 -6.09 4.57 -1.32
C THR A 128 -5.86 5.09 -2.74
N THR A 129 -4.99 4.42 -3.51
CA THR A 129 -4.75 4.72 -4.92
C THR A 129 -6.03 4.56 -5.76
N GLY A 130 -6.81 3.51 -5.51
CA GLY A 130 -8.11 3.30 -6.15
C GLY A 130 -9.09 4.45 -5.88
N VAL A 131 -9.20 4.93 -4.64
CA VAL A 131 -10.02 6.11 -4.29
C VAL A 131 -9.53 7.35 -5.03
N ALA A 132 -8.21 7.60 -5.02
CA ALA A 132 -7.62 8.76 -5.67
C ALA A 132 -7.90 8.77 -7.18
N HIS A 133 -7.66 7.66 -7.89
CA HIS A 133 -7.93 7.58 -9.31
C HIS A 133 -9.44 7.60 -9.62
N ARG A 134 -10.28 6.96 -8.79
CA ARG A 134 -11.74 7.05 -8.94
C ARG A 134 -12.20 8.50 -9.01
N ALA A 135 -11.66 9.36 -8.13
CA ALA A 135 -12.01 10.77 -8.06
C ALA A 135 -11.31 11.66 -9.09
N LEU A 136 -10.03 11.40 -9.40
CA LEU A 136 -9.17 12.38 -10.08
C LEU A 136 -8.80 12.03 -11.53
N SER A 137 -8.75 10.75 -11.91
CA SER A 137 -8.39 10.40 -13.30
C SER A 137 -9.59 10.57 -14.24
N LYS A 138 -9.32 10.78 -15.53
CA LYS A 138 -10.38 10.84 -16.55
C LYS A 138 -11.13 9.50 -16.57
N LYS A 139 -12.45 9.54 -16.75
CA LYS A 139 -13.29 8.33 -16.81
C LYS A 139 -12.91 7.45 -18.00
N GLU A 140 -12.54 8.08 -19.12
CA GLU A 140 -12.11 7.44 -20.36
C GLU A 140 -10.62 7.04 -20.39
N SER A 141 -9.93 7.05 -19.24
CA SER A 141 -8.53 6.59 -19.20
C SER A 141 -8.45 5.10 -19.48
N LYS A 142 -7.66 4.71 -20.50
CA LYS A 142 -7.51 3.33 -20.99
C LYS A 142 -6.09 2.80 -20.87
N VAL A 143 -5.08 3.66 -20.87
CA VAL A 143 -3.67 3.26 -20.87
C VAL A 143 -2.95 3.72 -19.60
N ILE A 144 -2.33 2.77 -18.89
CA ILE A 144 -1.49 3.05 -17.71
C ILE A 144 -0.02 2.99 -18.08
N GLY A 145 0.76 3.97 -17.61
CA GLY A 145 2.21 3.87 -17.48
C GLY A 145 2.58 3.63 -16.03
N LEU A 146 3.31 2.54 -15.76
CA LEU A 146 3.69 2.11 -14.42
C LEU A 146 5.21 2.07 -14.24
N PHE A 147 5.71 2.81 -13.25
CA PHE A 147 7.07 2.75 -12.78
C PHE A 147 7.20 1.80 -11.59
N GLY A 148 8.00 0.75 -11.77
CA GLY A 148 8.25 -0.27 -10.77
C GLY A 148 7.41 -1.53 -10.98
N SER A 149 7.97 -2.65 -10.53
CA SER A 149 7.42 -4.01 -10.68
C SER A 149 7.36 -4.75 -9.33
N GLY A 150 7.29 -3.97 -8.23
CA GLY A 150 7.29 -4.46 -6.85
C GLY A 150 5.89 -4.80 -6.31
N ASN A 151 5.80 -5.06 -5.01
CA ASN A 151 4.53 -5.43 -4.35
C ASN A 151 3.49 -4.29 -4.40
N GLU A 152 3.93 -3.05 -4.17
CA GLU A 152 3.05 -1.87 -4.25
C GLU A 152 2.50 -1.67 -5.67
N ALA A 153 3.33 -1.92 -6.70
CA ALA A 153 2.92 -1.82 -8.09
C ALA A 153 1.75 -2.77 -8.41
N ARG A 154 1.78 -4.01 -7.88
CA ARG A 154 0.69 -4.99 -8.05
C ARG A 154 -0.62 -4.47 -7.45
N ARG A 155 -0.59 -4.03 -6.19
CA ARG A 155 -1.80 -3.58 -5.47
C ARG A 155 -2.38 -2.29 -6.02
N ASN A 156 -1.52 -1.36 -6.43
CA ASN A 156 -1.95 -0.15 -7.09
C ASN A 156 -2.59 -0.45 -8.46
N LEU A 157 -2.03 -1.39 -9.23
CA LEU A 157 -2.57 -1.80 -10.51
C LEU A 157 -3.90 -2.55 -10.36
N GLU A 158 -4.01 -3.48 -9.40
CA GLU A 158 -5.28 -4.13 -9.03
C GLU A 158 -6.37 -3.09 -8.72
N ALA A 159 -6.04 -2.09 -7.90
CA ALA A 159 -7.01 -1.09 -7.46
C ALA A 159 -7.50 -0.19 -8.61
N ILE A 160 -6.60 0.23 -9.50
CA ILE A 160 -6.98 1.13 -10.59
C ILE A 160 -7.81 0.40 -11.67
N CYS A 161 -7.51 -0.86 -11.97
CA CYS A 161 -8.32 -1.68 -12.88
C CYS A 161 -9.74 -1.95 -12.35
N LEU A 162 -9.97 -1.82 -11.03
CA LEU A 162 -11.31 -1.91 -10.45
C LEU A 162 -12.11 -0.59 -10.54
N VAL A 163 -11.45 0.53 -10.82
CA VAL A 163 -12.12 1.85 -10.87
C VAL A 163 -12.07 2.50 -12.24
N ARG A 164 -11.30 1.95 -13.18
CA ARG A 164 -11.20 2.38 -14.58
C ARG A 164 -11.18 1.16 -15.49
N ASP A 165 -11.76 1.34 -16.67
CA ASP A 165 -11.83 0.31 -17.72
C ASP A 165 -10.52 0.30 -18.53
N ILE A 166 -9.45 -0.15 -17.88
CA ILE A 166 -8.08 -0.15 -18.42
C ILE A 166 -7.94 -1.24 -19.49
N GLU A 167 -7.37 -0.87 -20.64
CA GLU A 167 -7.15 -1.77 -21.77
C GLU A 167 -5.70 -2.24 -21.86
N SER A 168 -4.74 -1.40 -21.49
CA SER A 168 -3.32 -1.76 -21.51
C SER A 168 -2.48 -1.03 -20.47
N VAL A 169 -1.36 -1.66 -20.10
CA VAL A 169 -0.41 -1.19 -19.10
C VAL A 169 1.00 -1.28 -19.67
N LYS A 170 1.80 -0.23 -19.53
CA LYS A 170 3.23 -0.22 -19.86
C LYS A 170 4.03 -0.17 -18.58
N VAL A 171 4.88 -1.17 -18.33
CA VAL A 171 5.65 -1.27 -17.08
C VAL A 171 7.15 -1.15 -17.33
N TYR A 172 7.82 -0.32 -16.53
CA TYR A 172 9.28 -0.23 -16.50
C TYR A 172 9.82 -0.40 -15.09
N SER A 173 10.86 -1.21 -14.96
CA SER A 173 11.75 -1.26 -13.80
C SER A 173 13.19 -1.47 -14.26
N THR A 174 14.16 -1.09 -13.42
CA THR A 174 15.60 -1.19 -13.73
C THR A 174 16.01 -2.61 -14.10
N THR A 175 15.60 -3.61 -13.32
CA THR A 175 15.84 -5.02 -13.62
C THR A 175 14.83 -5.54 -14.64
N ARG A 176 15.33 -6.10 -15.76
CA ARG A 176 14.53 -6.57 -16.89
C ARG A 176 13.67 -7.78 -16.52
N GLU A 177 14.30 -8.73 -15.87
CA GLU A 177 13.69 -9.98 -15.44
C GLU A 177 12.57 -9.74 -14.42
N HIS A 178 12.59 -8.60 -13.71
CA HIS A 178 11.53 -8.22 -12.78
C HIS A 178 10.30 -7.67 -13.50
N ARG A 179 10.47 -6.79 -14.50
CA ARG A 179 9.34 -6.24 -15.26
C ARG A 179 8.70 -7.26 -16.21
N GLU A 180 9.47 -8.17 -16.79
CA GLU A 180 8.93 -9.24 -17.65
C GLU A 180 8.05 -10.20 -16.85
N ARG A 181 8.54 -10.71 -15.71
CA ARG A 181 7.73 -11.55 -14.82
C ARG A 181 6.49 -10.84 -14.27
N PHE A 182 6.62 -9.55 -13.91
CA PHE A 182 5.47 -8.76 -13.46
C PHE A 182 4.42 -8.63 -14.57
N ALA A 183 4.86 -8.40 -15.82
CA ALA A 183 3.96 -8.29 -16.96
C ALA A 183 3.17 -9.58 -17.20
N GLU A 184 3.85 -10.73 -17.19
CA GLU A 184 3.21 -12.04 -17.32
C GLU A 184 2.18 -12.28 -16.21
N GLU A 185 2.61 -12.15 -14.95
CA GLU A 185 1.77 -12.36 -13.76
C GLU A 185 0.53 -11.46 -13.75
N MET A 186 0.70 -10.16 -13.99
CA MET A 186 -0.41 -9.20 -13.90
C MET A 186 -1.33 -9.27 -15.12
N THR A 187 -0.84 -9.70 -16.28
CA THR A 187 -1.70 -9.97 -17.44
C THR A 187 -2.67 -11.10 -17.13
N GLU A 188 -2.18 -12.18 -16.51
CA GLU A 188 -3.01 -13.32 -16.11
C GLU A 188 -4.02 -12.94 -15.03
N ILE A 189 -3.59 -12.23 -13.98
CA ILE A 189 -4.45 -11.87 -12.84
C ILE A 189 -5.54 -10.88 -13.23
N LEU A 190 -5.21 -9.87 -14.04
CA LEU A 190 -6.13 -8.77 -14.34
C LEU A 190 -6.88 -8.96 -15.64
N ASN A 191 -6.46 -9.88 -16.51
CA ASN A 191 -6.96 -10.01 -17.87
C ASN A 191 -6.86 -8.69 -18.66
N VAL A 192 -5.73 -8.00 -18.49
CA VAL A 192 -5.39 -6.73 -19.15
C VAL A 192 -3.98 -6.86 -19.72
N GLU A 193 -3.73 -6.35 -20.94
CA GLU A 193 -2.40 -6.44 -21.54
C GLU A 193 -1.37 -5.62 -20.73
N VAL A 194 -0.37 -6.29 -20.13
CA VAL A 194 0.74 -5.62 -19.47
C VAL A 194 2.02 -5.80 -20.30
N GLN A 195 2.49 -4.71 -20.89
CA GLN A 195 3.67 -4.69 -21.75
C GLN A 195 4.91 -4.21 -20.97
N PRO A 196 5.98 -5.01 -20.85
CA PRO A 196 7.25 -4.55 -20.30
C PRO A 196 7.97 -3.68 -21.34
N VAL A 197 8.23 -2.42 -21.00
CA VAL A 197 8.93 -1.48 -21.90
C VAL A 197 10.41 -1.35 -21.54
N SER A 198 11.22 -0.90 -22.50
CA SER A 198 12.68 -0.84 -22.38
C SER A 198 13.22 0.48 -21.82
N SER A 199 12.40 1.53 -21.76
CA SER A 199 12.84 2.85 -21.26
C SER A 199 11.75 3.56 -20.44
N PRO A 200 12.15 4.48 -19.52
CA PRO A 200 11.22 5.35 -18.80
C PRO A 200 10.31 6.18 -19.71
N GLU A 201 10.82 6.68 -20.82
CA GLU A 201 10.08 7.54 -21.75
C GLU A 201 8.91 6.77 -22.41
N ALA A 202 9.10 5.48 -22.68
CA ALA A 202 8.05 4.61 -23.21
C ALA A 202 6.88 4.44 -22.22
N VAL A 203 7.14 4.46 -20.92
CA VAL A 203 6.08 4.45 -19.88
C VAL A 203 5.18 5.67 -20.02
N ILE A 204 5.74 6.85 -20.28
CA ILE A 204 4.98 8.10 -20.31
C ILE A 204 4.25 8.28 -21.64
N LYS A 205 4.91 8.00 -22.76
CA LYS A 205 4.40 8.31 -24.10
C LYS A 205 3.08 7.58 -24.39
N GLY A 206 1.97 8.32 -24.47
CA GLY A 206 0.64 7.76 -24.77
C GLY A 206 -0.04 7.06 -23.58
N SER A 207 0.41 7.30 -22.35
CA SER A 207 -0.33 6.89 -21.16
C SER A 207 -1.33 7.96 -20.73
N ASP A 208 -2.53 7.55 -20.35
CA ASP A 208 -3.54 8.44 -19.77
C ASP A 208 -3.27 8.69 -18.28
N ILE A 209 -2.71 7.68 -17.60
CA ILE A 209 -2.38 7.71 -16.18
C ILE A 209 -0.94 7.24 -16.03
N VAL A 210 -0.15 7.95 -15.22
CA VAL A 210 1.22 7.58 -14.88
C VAL A 210 1.32 7.38 -13.37
N MET A 211 1.89 6.25 -12.96
CA MET A 211 1.99 5.80 -11.57
C MET A 211 3.40 5.29 -11.26
#